data_AF-A0A1H0D2T4-F1
#
_entry.id   AF-A0A1H0D2T4-F1
#
_cell.length_a   1.000
_cell.length_b   1.000
_cell.length_c   1.000
_cell.angle_alpha   90.00
_cell.angle_beta   90.00
_cell.angle_gamma   90.00
#
_symmetry.space_group_name_H-M   'P 1'
#
loop_
_entity.id
_entity.type
_entity.pdbx_description
1 polymer ?
#
loop_
_entity_poly.entity_id
_entity_poly.type
_entity_poly.pdbx_seq_one_letter_code
_entity_poly.pdbx_strand_id
1 'polypeptide(L)' 'MKVALDFAKEHYTHCYLETVKILQTANLLYSKLGFQQLDRALDGSEHNVMDVWYMKELS' A
#
# COMPACT_ATOMS: atom_id res chain seq x y z
N MET A 1 2.02 -3.10 -11.50
CA MET A 1 0.90 -2.49 -10.74
C MET A 1 -0.04 -1.62 -11.55
N LYS A 2 0.34 -1.12 -12.75
CA LYS A 2 -0.51 -0.23 -13.57
C LYS A 2 -1.95 -0.74 -13.75
N VAL A 3 -2.13 -1.94 -14.31
CA VAL A 3 -3.47 -2.50 -14.60
C VAL A 3 -4.37 -2.55 -13.36
N ALA A 4 -3.86 -3.02 -12.23
CA ALA A 4 -4.62 -3.12 -10.99
C ALA A 4 -4.98 -1.75 -10.40
N LEU A 5 -4.05 -0.78 -10.44
CA LEU A 5 -4.29 0.57 -9.94
C LEU A 5 -5.24 1.36 -10.84
N ASP A 6 -5.14 1.19 -12.16
CA ASP A 6 -6.05 1.82 -13.13
C ASP A 6 -7.48 1.33 -12.90
N PHE A 7 -7.69 0.02 -12.75
CA PHE A 7 -8.99 -0.54 -12.43
C PHE A 7 -9.50 -0.08 -11.06
N ALA A 8 -8.64 -0.05 -10.03
CA ALA A 8 -9.04 0.38 -8.70
C ALA A 8 -9.55 1.83 -8.66
N LYS A 9 -8.98 2.72 -9.49
CA LYS A 9 -9.44 4.13 -9.61
C LYS A 9 -10.88 4.26 -10.07
N GLU A 10 -11.42 3.26 -10.79
CA GLU A 10 -12.80 3.28 -11.25
C GLU A 10 -13.81 3.10 -10.09
N HIS A 11 -13.35 2.58 -8.94
CA HIS A 11 -14.23 2.15 -7.84
C HIS A 11 -13.82 2.67 -6.45
N TYR A 12 -12.57 3.10 -6.29
CA TYR A 12 -12.01 3.46 -4.99
C TYR A 12 -11.19 4.75 -5.06
N THR A 13 -11.18 5.51 -3.96
CA THR A 13 -10.39 6.73 -3.84
C THR A 13 -8.99 6.49 -3.28
N HIS A 14 -8.76 5.31 -2.68
CA HIS A 14 -7.50 4.97 -2.02
C HIS A 14 -7.16 3.49 -2.20
N CYS A 15 -5.87 3.19 -2.28
CA CYS A 15 -5.31 1.84 -2.25
C CYS A 15 -4.43 1.71 -1.00
N TYR A 16 -4.85 0.85 -0.08
CA TYR A 16 -4.08 0.48 1.10
C TYR A 16 -3.31 -0.81 0.85
N LEU A 17 -2.06 -0.86 1.33
CA LEU A 17 -1.19 -2.01 1.16
C LEU A 17 -0.39 -2.25 2.44
N GLU A 18 -0.37 -3.50 2.88
CA GLU A 18 0.49 -3.97 3.96
C GLU A 18 1.63 -4.81 3.37
N THR A 19 2.83 -4.67 3.91
CA THR A 19 3.99 -5.47 3.53
C THR A 19 4.88 -5.74 4.75
N VAL A 20 6.01 -6.41 4.51
CA VAL A 20 7.02 -6.67 5.55
C VAL A 20 8.35 -6.02 5.20
N LYS A 21 9.10 -5.57 6.22
CA LYS A 21 10.35 -4.83 6.09
C LYS A 21 11.44 -5.61 5.36
N ILE A 22 11.44 -6.94 5.47
CA ILE A 22 12.41 -7.82 4.78
C ILE A 22 12.27 -7.74 3.25
N LEU A 23 11.10 -7.37 2.71
CA LEU A 23 10.86 -7.22 1.28
C LEU A 23 11.31 -5.84 0.76
N GLN A 24 12.59 -5.53 0.94
CA GLN A 24 13.17 -4.21 0.63
C GLN A 24 12.89 -3.74 -0.82
N THR A 25 13.00 -4.64 -1.80
CA THR A 25 12.70 -4.32 -3.20
C THR A 25 11.24 -3.93 -3.42
N ALA A 26 10.31 -4.58 -2.72
CA ALA A 26 8.89 -4.26 -2.79
C ALA A 26 8.60 -2.91 -2.14
N ASN A 27 9.14 -2.65 -0.94
CA ASN A 27 9.03 -1.37 -0.25
C ASN A 27 9.52 -0.19 -1.09
N LEU A 28 10.67 -0.35 -1.77
CA LEU A 28 11.19 0.65 -2.69
C LEU A 28 10.27 0.85 -3.91
N LEU A 29 9.71 -0.24 -4.46
CA LEU A 29 8.77 -0.18 -5.57
C LEU A 29 7.51 0.60 -5.20
N TYR A 30 6.89 0.33 -4.04
CA TYR A 30 5.68 1.04 -3.61
C TYR A 30 5.93 2.53 -3.45
N SER A 31 7.05 2.90 -2.82
CA SER A 31 7.47 4.29 -2.68
C SER A 31 7.62 4.97 -4.05
N LYS A 32 8.26 4.29 -5.03
CA LYS A 32 8.41 4.80 -6.41
C LYS A 32 7.09 4.92 -7.16
N LEU A 33 6.10 4.09 -6.84
CA LEU A 33 4.76 4.17 -7.41
C LEU A 33 3.88 5.24 -6.74
N GLY A 34 4.44 6.01 -5.80
CA GLY A 34 3.75 7.11 -5.12
C GLY A 34 2.80 6.65 -4.03
N PHE A 35 3.05 5.48 -3.43
CA PHE A 35 2.46 5.14 -2.14
C PHE A 35 3.19 5.90 -1.03
N GLN A 36 2.43 6.45 -0.08
CA GLN A 36 2.92 7.11 1.12
C GLN A 36 2.97 6.09 2.25
N GLN A 37 4.10 6.02 2.96
CA GLN A 37 4.22 5.15 4.12
C GLN A 37 3.39 5.70 5.28
N LEU A 38 2.74 4.81 6.02
CA LEU A 38 1.98 5.13 7.23
C LEU A 38 2.75 4.71 8.47
N ASP A 39 2.52 5.42 9.58
CA ASP A 39 3.13 5.10 10.87
C ASP A 39 2.54 3.84 11.53
N ARG A 40 1.32 3.47 11.15
CA ARG A 40 0.58 2.33 11.68
C ARG A 40 -0.40 1.75 10.67
N ALA A 41 -0.83 0.53 10.94
CA ALA A 41 -1.89 -0.13 10.19
C ALA A 41 -3.22 0.63 10.28
N LEU A 42 -4.11 0.37 9.32
CA LEU A 42 -5.48 0.85 9.35
C LEU A 42 -6.31 0.08 10.39
N ASP A 43 -7.17 0.77 11.13
CA ASP A 43 -7.96 0.15 12.20
C ASP A 43 -8.80 -1.03 11.66
N GLY A 44 -8.72 -2.19 12.34
CA GLY A 44 -9.43 -3.40 11.94
C GLY A 44 -8.66 -4.33 11.00
N SER A 45 -7.41 -4.03 10.64
CA SER A 45 -6.56 -5.03 9.96
C SER A 45 -5.94 -6.01 10.97
N GLU A 46 -6.34 -7.28 10.89
CA GLU A 46 -5.83 -8.36 11.76
C GLU A 46 -4.64 -9.07 11.12
N HIS A 47 -3.51 -8.38 10.93
CA HIS A 47 -2.31 -8.99 10.35
C HIS A 47 -1.08 -8.77 11.23
N ASN A 48 -0.92 -9.65 12.22
CA ASN A 48 0.20 -9.62 13.18
C ASN A 48 1.60 -9.83 12.58
N VAL A 49 1.71 -10.16 11.28
CA VAL A 49 3.01 -10.43 10.61
C VAL A 49 3.51 -9.21 9.83
N MET A 50 2.62 -8.28 9.48
CA MET A 50 2.96 -7.13 8.65
C MET A 50 3.48 -6.00 9.52
N ASP A 51 4.61 -5.40 9.13
CA ASP A 51 5.29 -4.35 9.90
C ASP A 51 5.56 -3.08 9.09
N VAL A 52 5.00 -2.99 7.86
CA VAL A 52 5.06 -1.81 7.01
C VAL A 52 3.71 -1.60 6.31
N TRP A 53 3.23 -0.35 6.30
CA TRP A 53 1.93 0.02 5.74
C TRP A 53 2.06 1.21 4.80
N TYR A 54 1.28 1.18 3.73
CA TYR A 54 1.30 2.17 2.67
C TYR A 54 -0.12 2.56 2.26
N MET A 55 -0.29 3.82 1.89
CA MET A 55 -1.52 4.34 1.31
C MET A 55 -1.22 5.11 0.03
N LYS A 56 -2.03 4.89 -1.01
CA LYS A 56 -1.98 5.67 -2.24
C LYS A 56 -3.36 6.25 -2.53
N GLU A 57 -3.42 7.56 -2.71
CA GLU A 57 -4.59 8.22 -3.29
C GLU A 57 -4.73 7.80 -4.76
N LEU A 58 -5.93 7.36 -5.12
CA LEU A 58 -6.33 6.94 -6.45
C LEU A 58 -7.17 8.07 -7.07
N SER A 59 -6.50 9.17 -7.41
CA SER A 59 -7.07 10.27 -8.20
C SER A 59 -7.03 10.01 -9.70
#